data_AF-A0A6A4KCQ8-F1
#
_entry.id   AF-A0A6A4KCQ8-F1
#
_cell.length_a   1.000
_cell.length_b   1.000
_cell.length_c   1.000
_cell.angle_alpha   90.00
_cell.angle_beta   90.00
_cell.angle_gamma   90.00
#
_symmetry.space_group_name_H-M   'P 1'
#
loop_
_entity.id
_entity.type
_entity.pdbx_description
1 polymer ?
#
loop_
_entity_poly.entity_id
_entity_poly.type
_entity_poly.pdbx_seq_one_letter_code
_entity_poly.pdbx_strand_id
1 'polypeptide(L)'
;MSNCNALLGQFLVDILTYDGFSLLRDPHYNKGLAFTEKERDAHYLRGLLPPVVITQQLQEKKMMHIIRQYKVPLQKYMAMMDLQERNERLFYKLLIDNVEELLPVVYTPTVGEACQ
;
A
#
# COMPACT_ATOMS: atom_id res chain seq x y z
N MET A 1 -5.34 -16.03 25.22
CA MET A 1 -5.22 -16.92 24.04
C MET A 1 -6.39 -16.73 23.04
N SER A 2 -6.98 -15.54 22.90
CA SER A 2 -8.23 -15.33 22.14
C SER A 2 -8.08 -14.78 20.72
N ASN A 3 -6.87 -14.34 20.31
CA ASN A 3 -6.67 -13.59 19.06
C ASN A 3 -6.08 -14.38 17.88
N CYS A 4 -5.76 -15.67 18.05
CA CYS A 4 -5.18 -16.47 16.97
C CYS A 4 -6.27 -17.04 16.02
N ASN A 5 -7.47 -17.36 16.53
CA ASN A 5 -8.55 -17.94 15.72
C ASN A 5 -9.25 -16.93 14.80
N ALA A 6 -9.32 -15.65 15.18
CA ALA A 6 -9.91 -14.60 14.32
C ALA A 6 -9.04 -14.32 13.08
N LEU A 7 -7.72 -14.34 13.24
CA LEU A 7 -6.77 -14.14 12.14
C LEU A 7 -6.80 -15.32 11.15
N LEU A 8 -6.92 -16.56 11.62
CA LEU A 8 -7.08 -17.73 10.75
C LEU A 8 -8.42 -17.74 10.01
N GLY A 9 -9.50 -17.27 10.64
CA GLY A 9 -10.81 -17.11 10.01
C GLY A 9 -10.82 -16.06 8.92
N GLN A 10 -10.22 -14.89 9.18
CA GLN A 10 -10.09 -13.82 8.18
C GLN A 10 -9.22 -14.27 7.00
N PHE A 11 -8.08 -14.92 7.26
CA PHE A 11 -7.19 -15.41 6.21
C PHE A 11 -7.84 -16.47 5.31
N LEU A 12 -8.68 -17.35 5.88
CA LEU A 12 -9.48 -18.32 5.12
C LEU A 12 -10.57 -17.66 4.28
N VAL A 13 -11.24 -16.63 4.82
CA VAL A 13 -12.24 -15.85 4.07
C VAL A 13 -11.58 -15.10 2.92
N ASP A 14 -10.45 -14.43 3.16
CA ASP A 14 -9.72 -13.65 2.16
C ASP A 14 -9.26 -14.52 0.97
N ILE A 15 -8.80 -15.76 1.24
CA ILE A 15 -8.45 -16.74 0.20
C ILE A 15 -9.68 -17.19 -0.61
N LEU A 16 -10.85 -17.32 0.02
CA LEU A 16 -12.07 -17.81 -0.62
C LEU A 16 -12.89 -16.70 -1.30
N THR A 17 -12.65 -15.42 -0.99
CA THR A 17 -13.47 -14.28 -1.46
C THR A 17 -12.74 -13.30 -2.37
N TYR A 18 -11.40 -13.22 -2.34
CA TYR A 18 -10.64 -12.31 -3.19
C TYR A 18 -9.51 -13.05 -3.91
N ASP A 19 -9.74 -13.34 -5.19
CA ASP A 19 -8.79 -13.97 -6.09
C ASP A 19 -8.35 -13.03 -7.23
N GLY A 20 -7.13 -13.27 -7.70
CA GLY A 20 -6.58 -12.65 -8.90
C GLY A 20 -6.68 -11.12 -8.88
N PHE A 21 -7.42 -10.60 -9.84
CA PHE A 21 -7.53 -9.15 -10.07
C PHE A 21 -8.32 -8.42 -8.97
N SER A 22 -9.29 -9.08 -8.32
CA SER A 22 -10.11 -8.45 -7.27
C SER A 22 -9.26 -8.07 -6.04
N LEU A 23 -8.36 -8.96 -5.64
CA LEU A 23 -7.41 -8.75 -4.53
C LEU A 23 -6.46 -7.57 -4.80
N LEU A 24 -6.04 -7.37 -6.05
CA LEU A 24 -5.16 -6.25 -6.42
C LEU A 24 -5.87 -4.90 -6.45
N ARG A 25 -7.21 -4.89 -6.54
CA ARG A 25 -8.01 -3.65 -6.52
C ARG A 25 -8.42 -3.23 -5.12
N ASP A 26 -8.42 -4.15 -4.15
CA ASP A 26 -8.73 -3.82 -2.77
C ASP A 26 -7.49 -3.24 -2.06
N PRO A 27 -7.50 -1.96 -1.67
CA PRO A 27 -6.33 -1.31 -1.05
C PRO A 27 -5.99 -1.90 0.33
N HIS A 28 -6.96 -2.53 1.01
CA HIS A 28 -6.76 -3.11 2.34
C HIS A 28 -5.90 -4.38 2.28
N TYR A 29 -6.05 -5.16 1.20
CA TYR A 29 -5.38 -6.44 1.02
C TYR A 29 -4.21 -6.40 0.03
N ASN A 30 -4.19 -5.42 -0.89
CA ASN A 30 -3.14 -5.31 -1.89
C ASN A 30 -1.78 -5.00 -1.24
N LYS A 31 -0.81 -5.88 -1.45
CA LYS A 31 0.59 -5.72 -1.01
C LYS A 31 1.51 -5.24 -2.14
N GLY A 32 0.98 -5.09 -3.35
CA GLY A 32 1.76 -4.85 -4.56
C GLY A 32 2.85 -5.90 -4.73
N LEU A 33 4.10 -5.46 -4.92
CA LEU A 33 5.22 -6.38 -5.11
C LEU A 33 5.65 -7.14 -3.83
N ALA A 34 5.05 -6.85 -2.67
CA ALA A 34 5.35 -7.57 -1.42
C ALA A 34 4.60 -8.89 -1.24
N PHE A 35 3.72 -9.27 -2.17
CA PHE A 35 3.20 -10.63 -2.22
C PHE A 35 4.35 -11.62 -2.45
N THR A 36 4.49 -12.58 -1.52
CA THR A 36 5.43 -13.70 -1.62
C THR A 36 5.03 -14.65 -2.75
N GLU A 37 5.97 -15.47 -3.24
CA GLU A 37 5.66 -16.47 -4.27
C GLU A 37 4.50 -17.39 -3.85
N LYS A 38 4.46 -17.81 -2.58
CA LYS A 38 3.38 -18.65 -2.04
C LYS A 38 2.02 -17.96 -2.06
N GLU A 39 1.97 -16.68 -1.70
CA GLU A 39 0.71 -15.90 -1.76
C GLU A 39 0.29 -15.68 -3.22
N ARG A 40 1.25 -15.45 -4.13
CA ARG A 40 0.95 -15.31 -5.56
C ARG A 40 0.37 -16.59 -6.16
N ASP A 41 0.85 -17.75 -5.72
CA ASP A 41 0.29 -19.05 -6.11
C ASP A 41 -1.09 -19.28 -5.51
N ALA A 42 -1.26 -18.99 -4.22
CA ALA A 42 -2.53 -19.19 -3.52
C ALA A 42 -3.67 -18.28 -4.01
N HIS A 43 -3.34 -17.05 -4.42
CA HIS A 43 -4.32 -16.04 -4.84
C HIS A 43 -4.36 -15.83 -6.37
N TYR A 44 -3.77 -16.72 -7.17
CA TYR A 44 -3.78 -16.64 -8.63
C TYR A 44 -3.24 -15.31 -9.19
N LEU A 45 -2.16 -14.78 -8.59
CA LEU A 45 -1.53 -13.51 -8.99
C LEU A 45 -0.39 -13.69 -10.00
N ARG A 46 -0.03 -14.93 -10.36
CA ARG A 46 0.99 -15.17 -11.39
C ARG A 46 0.56 -14.57 -12.73
N GLY A 47 1.46 -13.80 -13.34
CA GLY A 47 1.19 -13.09 -14.59
C GLY A 47 0.51 -11.72 -14.42
N LEU A 48 -0.12 -11.44 -13.27
CA LEU A 48 -0.71 -10.12 -12.97
C LEU A 48 0.30 -9.12 -12.39
N LEU A 49 1.38 -9.63 -11.79
CA LEU A 49 2.44 -8.82 -11.20
C LEU A 49 3.80 -9.15 -11.86
N PRO A 50 4.71 -8.17 -11.97
CA PRO A 50 6.10 -8.42 -12.33
C PRO A 50 6.72 -9.55 -11.49
N PRO A 51 7.67 -10.35 -12.03
CA PRO A 51 8.25 -11.53 -11.36
C PRO A 51 9.24 -11.18 -10.24
N VAL A 52 9.14 -9.97 -9.68
CA VAL A 52 10.01 -9.48 -8.61
C VAL A 52 9.18 -9.38 -7.33
N VAL A 53 9.72 -9.95 -6.26
CA VAL A 53 9.20 -9.78 -4.89
C VAL A 53 10.04 -8.72 -4.19
N ILE A 54 9.39 -7.71 -3.62
CA ILE A 54 10.03 -6.59 -2.92
C ILE A 54 9.51 -6.57 -1.49
N THR A 55 10.41 -6.55 -0.51
CA THR A 55 10.01 -6.45 0.90
C THR A 55 9.31 -5.12 1.18
N GLN A 56 8.43 -5.09 2.18
CA GLN A 56 7.72 -3.87 2.57
C GLN A 56 8.70 -2.74 2.91
N GLN A 57 9.81 -3.04 3.58
CA GLN A 57 10.85 -2.04 3.91
C GLN A 57 11.48 -1.44 2.65
N LEU A 58 11.69 -2.26 1.60
CA LEU A 58 12.25 -1.76 0.35
C LEU A 58 11.20 -0.97 -0.45
N GLN A 59 9.92 -1.33 -0.38
CA GLN A 59 8.83 -0.53 -0.94
C GLN A 59 8.75 0.85 -0.28
N GLU A 60 8.81 0.91 1.05
CA GLU A 60 8.81 2.14 1.84
C GLU A 60 9.99 3.04 1.44
N LYS A 61 11.21 2.48 1.41
CA LYS A 61 12.42 3.22 1.01
C LYS A 61 12.33 3.77 -0.42
N LYS A 62 11.82 2.98 -1.37
CA LYS A 62 11.63 3.40 -2.76
C LYS A 62 10.59 4.51 -2.86
N MET A 63 9.47 4.37 -2.16
CA MET A 63 8.40 5.34 -2.19
C MET A 63 8.82 6.68 -1.58
N MET A 64 9.49 6.66 -0.42
CA MET A 64 10.05 7.88 0.18
C MET A 64 11.09 8.55 -0.73
N HIS A 65 11.92 7.76 -1.41
CA HIS A 65 12.88 8.31 -2.38
C HIS A 65 12.17 9.05 -3.52
N ILE A 66 11.11 8.46 -4.08
CA ILE A 66 10.30 9.08 -5.14
C ILE A 66 9.61 10.35 -4.62
N ILE A 67 8.96 10.29 -3.46
CA ILE A 67 8.24 11.43 -2.87
C ILE A 67 9.18 12.62 -2.66
N ARG A 68 10.41 12.38 -2.16
CA ARG A 68 11.42 13.41 -1.94
C ARG A 68 11.94 14.05 -3.23
N GLN A 69 11.83 13.38 -4.37
CA GLN A 69 12.23 13.92 -5.67
C GLN A 69 11.21 14.91 -6.25
N TYR A 70 9.94 14.84 -5.85
CA TYR A 70 8.94 15.81 -6.28
C TYR A 70 9.26 17.20 -5.72
N LYS A 71 9.27 18.19 -6.61
CA LYS A 71 9.53 19.59 -6.25
C LYS A 71 8.25 20.35 -5.88
N VAL A 72 7.13 19.95 -6.47
CA VAL A 72 5.83 20.58 -6.26
C VAL A 72 5.09 19.85 -5.13
N PRO A 73 4.60 20.55 -4.09
CA PRO A 73 3.84 19.94 -2.99
C PRO A 73 2.64 19.11 -3.46
N LEU A 74 1.89 19.62 -4.45
CA LEU A 74 0.76 18.90 -5.04
C LEU A 74 1.14 17.54 -5.64
N GLN A 75 2.33 17.41 -6.24
CA GLN A 75 2.79 16.11 -6.77
C GLN A 75 3.05 15.10 -5.65
N LYS A 76 3.58 15.56 -4.51
CA LYS A 76 3.74 14.70 -3.31
C LYS A 76 2.38 14.27 -2.77
N TYR A 77 1.42 15.19 -2.73
CA TYR A 77 0.05 14.89 -2.32
C TYR A 77 -0.58 13.84 -3.23
N MET A 78 -0.55 14.03 -4.55
CA MET A 78 -1.07 13.05 -5.52
C MET A 78 -0.42 11.67 -5.34
N ALA A 79 0.91 11.62 -5.18
CA ALA A 79 1.61 10.35 -4.95
C ALA A 79 1.17 9.64 -3.65
N MET A 80 0.88 10.39 -2.59
CA MET A 80 0.35 9.85 -1.34
C MET A 80 -1.10 9.37 -1.47
N MET A 81 -1.96 10.09 -2.19
CA MET A 81 -3.34 9.67 -2.45
C MET A 81 -3.39 8.43 -3.36
N ASP A 82 -2.60 8.41 -4.43
CA ASP A 82 -2.44 7.23 -5.31
C ASP A 82 -1.92 6.01 -4.54
N LEU A 83 -1.11 6.23 -3.50
CA LEU A 83 -0.63 5.15 -2.64
C LEU A 83 -1.75 4.65 -1.73
N GLN A 84 -2.52 5.54 -1.12
CA GLN A 84 -3.66 5.19 -0.29
C GLN A 84 -4.70 4.36 -1.05
N GLU A 85 -5.03 4.75 -2.28
CA GLU A 85 -5.99 4.04 -3.14
C GLU A 85 -5.50 2.68 -3.65
N ARG A 86 -4.20 2.37 -3.54
CA ARG A 86 -3.65 1.10 -4.06
C ARG A 86 -3.16 0.17 -2.96
N ASN A 87 -2.62 0.71 -1.88
CA ASN A 87 -2.02 -0.06 -0.79
C ASN A 87 -2.08 0.77 0.50
N GLU A 88 -3.20 0.64 1.20
CA GLU A 88 -3.50 1.40 2.41
C GLU A 88 -2.49 1.09 3.53
N ARG A 89 -2.04 -0.17 3.63
CA ARG A 89 -1.07 -0.59 4.63
C ARG A 89 0.29 0.09 4.45
N LEU A 90 0.75 0.22 3.21
CA LEU A 90 2.00 0.91 2.91
C LEU A 90 1.86 2.42 3.10
N PHE A 91 0.70 3.00 2.76
CA PHE A 91 0.40 4.41 3.03
C PHE A 91 0.54 4.74 4.51
N TYR A 92 -0.16 4.02 5.40
CA TYR A 92 -0.10 4.29 6.83
C TYR A 92 1.27 4.01 7.42
N LYS A 93 1.96 2.95 6.98
CA LYS A 93 3.33 2.66 7.41
C LYS A 93 4.23 3.86 7.13
N LEU A 94 4.26 4.30 5.87
CA LEU A 94 5.10 5.39 5.40
C LEU A 94 4.79 6.72 6.11
N LEU A 95 3.50 7.01 6.35
CA LEU A 95 3.04 8.19 7.10
C LEU A 95 3.49 8.16 8.57
N ILE A 96 3.39 7.01 9.25
CA ILE A 96 3.78 6.87 10.65
C ILE A 96 5.30 7.01 10.81
N ASP A 97 6.09 6.39 9.93
CA ASP A 97 7.55 6.42 10.05
C ASP A 97 8.15 7.79 9.68
N ASN A 98 7.44 8.61 8.90
CA ASN A 98 7.92 9.89 8.38
C ASN A 98 6.92 11.04 8.63
N VAL A 99 6.26 11.02 9.80
CA VAL A 99 5.12 11.89 10.10
C VAL A 99 5.46 13.38 9.96
N GLU A 100 6.65 13.80 10.41
CA GLU A 100 7.07 15.21 10.35
C GLU A 100 7.20 15.73 8.90
N GLU A 101 7.60 14.86 7.96
CA GLU A 101 7.79 15.22 6.55
C GLU A 101 6.47 15.13 5.75
N LEU A 102 5.61 14.17 6.09
CA LEU A 102 4.45 13.82 5.26
C LEU A 102 3.12 14.38 5.75
N LEU A 103 2.97 14.64 7.06
CA LEU A 103 1.76 15.25 7.60
C LEU A 103 1.40 16.60 6.93
N PRO A 104 2.34 17.54 6.68
CA PRO A 104 2.01 18.79 5.96
C PRO A 104 1.67 18.58 4.47
N VAL A 105 2.03 17.42 3.90
CA VAL A 105 1.65 17.05 2.54
C VAL A 105 0.20 16.57 2.49
N VAL A 106 -0.26 15.78 3.46
CA VAL A 106 -1.58 15.11 3.42
C VAL A 106 -2.70 15.83 4.17
N TYR A 107 -2.43 16.91 4.92
CA TYR A 107 -3.45 17.59 5.72
C TYR A 107 -3.53 19.10 5.49
N THR A 108 -2.50 19.88 5.84
CA THR A 108 -2.51 21.35 5.65
C THR A 108 -1.09 21.88 5.41
N PRO A 109 -0.88 22.87 4.52
CA PRO A 109 -1.83 23.60 3.66
C PRO A 109 -2.13 22.92 2.30
N THR A 110 -1.40 21.88 1.92
CA THR A 110 -1.41 21.28 0.58
C THR A 110 -2.79 20.74 0.14
N VAL A 111 -3.59 20.21 1.06
CA VAL A 111 -4.96 19.73 0.75
C VAL A 111 -5.85 20.88 0.29
N GLY A 112 -5.65 22.09 0.83
CA GLY A 112 -6.39 23.28 0.42
C GLY A 112 -6.10 23.73 -1.01
N GLU A 113 -4.90 23.44 -1.54
CA GLU A 113 -4.55 23.65 -2.95
C GLU A 113 -5.11 22.53 -3.83
N ALA A 114 -5.16 21.29 -3.35
CA ALA A 114 -5.68 20.15 -4.10
C ALA A 114 -7.20 20.18 -4.31
N CYS A 115 -7.95 20.86 -3.43
CA CYS A 115 -9.40 20.98 -3.48
C CYS A 115 -9.92 22.18 -4.30
N GLN A 116 -9.03 23.04 -4.85
CA GLN A 116 -9.38 24.18 -5.71
C GLN A 116 -9.60 23.74 -7.16
#